data_AF-A0A2M8GIW5-F1
#
_entry.id   AF-A0A2M8GIW5-F1
#
_cell.length_a   1.000
_cell.length_b   1.000
_cell.length_c   1.000
_cell.angle_alpha   90.00
_cell.angle_beta   90.00
_cell.angle_gamma   90.00
#
_symmetry.space_group_name_H-M   'P 1'
#
loop_
_entity.id
_entity.type
_entity.pdbx_description
1 polymer ?
#
loop_
_entity_poly.entity_id
_entity_poly.type
_entity_poly.pdbx_seq_one_letter_code
_entity_poly.pdbx_strand_id
1 'polypeptide(L)'
;LLFAIYRMWELNWPDEYFKVEDKESIFISQTFHSLLPNIIDVVNNFWTSLFTVLAIFIYRKMDRRLNIEIKIDNVIKNSNLGLSHELLQLIEEKSKDQNANEILVKAICIAENIERPAWFRKFEYFSSLIAKHGSYGIMQTQTDKPIDDKASINIAIEKYFKNTKYASKEEIEIAIRKYNNSDHYFRFIQEIITFILPQELHGYNYLRES
;
A
#
# COMPACT_ATOMS: atom_id res chain seq x y z
N LEU A 1 -4.72 22.91 -16.11
CA LEU A 1 -6.09 22.38 -16.34
C LEU A 1 -7.16 23.31 -15.77
N LEU A 2 -7.21 23.57 -14.45
CA LEU A 2 -8.20 24.49 -13.84
C LEU A 2 -8.17 25.91 -14.42
N PHE A 3 -6.98 26.49 -14.62
CA PHE A 3 -6.85 27.81 -15.27
C PHE A 3 -7.30 27.81 -16.75
N ALA A 4 -7.13 26.68 -17.44
CA ALA A 4 -7.57 26.51 -18.82
C ALA A 4 -9.09 26.31 -18.91
N ILE A 5 -9.66 25.53 -18.00
CA ILE A 5 -11.12 25.39 -17.84
C ILE A 5 -11.74 26.74 -17.48
N TYR A 6 -11.14 27.49 -16.55
CA TYR A 6 -11.55 28.84 -16.18
C TYR A 6 -11.52 29.80 -17.38
N ARG A 7 -10.40 29.88 -18.12
CA ARG A 7 -10.29 30.69 -19.34
C ARG A 7 -11.31 30.31 -20.40
N MET A 8 -11.56 29.01 -20.57
CA MET A 8 -12.54 28.50 -21.55
C MET A 8 -13.99 28.78 -21.13
N TRP A 9 -14.25 28.88 -19.83
CA TRP A 9 -15.52 29.33 -19.25
C TRP A 9 -15.68 30.86 -19.39
N GLU A 10 -14.67 31.64 -19.03
CA GLU A 10 -14.67 33.10 -19.08
C GLU A 10 -14.81 33.65 -20.51
N LEU A 11 -14.23 32.97 -21.51
CA LEU A 11 -14.30 33.36 -22.93
C LEU A 11 -15.68 33.15 -23.58
N ASN A 12 -16.56 32.34 -23.00
CA ASN A 12 -17.84 31.97 -23.65
C ASN A 12 -19.09 32.44 -22.91
N TRP A 13 -18.97 32.95 -21.67
CA TRP A 13 -20.13 33.05 -20.78
C TRP A 13 -20.71 34.46 -20.56
N PRO A 14 -19.95 35.57 -20.55
CA PRO A 14 -20.58 36.88 -20.27
C PRO A 14 -21.35 37.45 -21.47
N ASP A 15 -20.76 37.42 -22.67
CA ASP A 15 -21.26 38.25 -23.76
C ASP A 15 -22.41 37.64 -24.58
N GLU A 16 -22.68 36.33 -24.45
CA GLU A 16 -23.80 35.68 -25.15
C GLU A 16 -25.05 35.50 -24.28
N TYR A 17 -24.91 35.27 -22.96
CA TYR A 17 -26.06 35.10 -22.06
C TYR A 17 -26.66 36.41 -21.55
N PHE A 18 -25.86 37.49 -21.45
CA PHE A 18 -26.31 38.78 -20.89
C PHE A 18 -26.65 39.85 -21.94
N LYS A 19 -26.72 39.50 -23.23
CA LYS A 19 -27.24 40.40 -24.28
C LYS A 19 -28.76 40.59 -24.25
N VAL A 20 -29.45 39.90 -23.35
CA VAL A 20 -30.90 40.03 -23.21
C VAL A 20 -31.19 41.18 -22.26
N GLU A 21 -31.67 42.31 -22.79
CA GLU A 21 -32.16 43.50 -22.05
C GLU A 21 -33.39 43.22 -21.16
N ASP A 22 -33.71 41.95 -20.91
CA ASP A 22 -34.84 41.52 -20.11
C ASP A 22 -34.54 41.74 -18.62
N LYS A 23 -35.49 42.35 -17.91
CA LYS A 23 -35.37 42.66 -16.49
C LYS A 23 -35.20 41.40 -15.64
N GLU A 24 -35.72 40.27 -16.09
CA GLU A 24 -35.57 38.98 -15.42
C GLU A 24 -34.11 38.50 -15.43
N SER A 25 -33.37 38.71 -16.53
CA SER A 25 -31.96 38.31 -16.63
C SER A 25 -31.07 39.14 -15.70
N ILE A 26 -31.36 40.44 -15.56
CA ILE A 26 -30.66 41.37 -14.65
C ILE A 26 -30.93 40.99 -13.19
N PHE A 27 -32.18 40.66 -12.85
CA PHE A 27 -32.53 40.25 -11.49
C PHE A 27 -31.87 38.92 -11.11
N ILE A 28 -31.86 37.95 -12.03
CA ILE A 28 -31.17 36.67 -11.84
C ILE A 28 -29.67 36.89 -11.69
N SER A 29 -29.03 37.72 -12.54
CA SER A 29 -27.59 37.97 -12.45
C SER A 29 -27.18 38.65 -11.14
N GLN A 30 -27.94 39.65 -10.69
CA GLN A 30 -27.69 40.35 -9.42
C GLN A 30 -27.88 39.45 -8.21
N THR A 31 -28.93 38.63 -8.21
CA THR A 31 -29.20 37.68 -7.13
C THR A 31 -28.12 36.58 -7.09
N PHE A 32 -27.74 36.02 -8.25
CA PHE A 32 -26.67 35.03 -8.34
C PHE A 32 -25.30 35.58 -7.97
N HIS A 33 -24.97 36.83 -8.31
CA HIS A 33 -23.71 37.46 -7.91
C HIS A 33 -23.57 37.59 -6.39
N SER A 34 -24.68 37.77 -5.66
CA SER A 34 -24.66 37.80 -4.19
C SER A 34 -24.54 36.41 -3.54
N LEU A 35 -24.92 35.35 -4.26
CA LEU A 35 -24.91 33.97 -3.77
C LEU A 35 -23.64 33.21 -4.16
N LEU A 36 -22.99 33.60 -5.26
CA LEU A 36 -21.76 32.98 -5.70
C LEU A 36 -20.58 33.46 -4.84
N PRO A 37 -19.80 32.54 -4.25
CA PRO A 37 -18.60 32.93 -3.54
C PRO A 37 -17.62 33.61 -4.49
N ASN A 38 -16.84 34.55 -3.96
CA ASN A 38 -15.76 35.15 -4.74
C ASN A 38 -14.83 34.04 -5.23
N ILE A 39 -14.49 34.05 -6.51
CA ILE A 39 -13.62 33.02 -7.11
C ILE A 39 -12.28 32.92 -6.38
N ILE A 40 -11.79 34.03 -5.84
CA ILE A 40 -10.59 34.09 -5.01
C ILE A 40 -10.79 33.26 -3.74
N ASP A 41 -11.95 33.35 -3.10
CA ASP A 41 -12.27 32.57 -1.90
C ASP A 41 -12.44 31.08 -2.21
N VAL A 42 -13.03 30.74 -3.36
CA VAL A 42 -13.12 29.34 -3.82
C VAL A 42 -11.72 28.74 -4.01
N VAL A 43 -10.83 29.47 -4.69
CA VAL A 43 -9.45 29.04 -4.92
C VAL A 43 -8.69 28.94 -3.60
N ASN A 44 -8.84 29.90 -2.69
CA ASN A 44 -8.22 29.86 -1.37
C ASN A 44 -8.70 28.67 -0.53
N ASN A 45 -10.00 28.39 -0.51
CA ASN A 45 -10.57 27.25 0.21
C ASN A 45 -10.10 25.91 -0.39
N PHE A 46 -9.97 25.84 -1.73
CA PHE A 46 -9.40 24.68 -2.40
C PHE A 46 -7.95 24.44 -1.95
N TRP A 47 -7.10 25.45 -1.99
CA TRP A 47 -5.70 25.31 -1.55
C TRP A 47 -5.58 24.97 -0.06
N THR A 48 -6.34 25.65 0.80
CA THR A 48 -6.35 25.36 2.23
C THR A 48 -6.73 23.92 2.51
N SER A 49 -7.82 23.42 1.91
CA SER A 49 -8.23 22.02 2.09
C SER A 49 -7.19 21.02 1.58
N LEU A 50 -6.56 21.30 0.42
CA LEU A 50 -5.48 20.48 -0.11
C LEU A 50 -4.27 20.43 0.84
N PHE A 51 -3.84 21.58 1.35
CA PHE A 51 -2.73 21.65 2.30
C PHE A 51 -3.07 21.01 3.65
N THR A 52 -4.31 21.13 4.14
CA THR A 52 -4.75 20.43 5.34
C THR A 52 -4.68 18.92 5.16
N VAL A 53 -5.15 18.39 4.03
CA VAL A 53 -5.06 16.94 3.73
C VAL A 53 -3.60 16.49 3.64
N LEU A 54 -2.74 17.27 2.97
CA LEU A 54 -1.30 16.99 2.88
C LEU A 54 -0.63 17.03 4.25
N ALA A 55 -0.94 18.03 5.09
CA ALA A 55 -0.39 18.16 6.43
C ALA A 55 -0.81 16.98 7.33
N ILE A 56 -2.08 16.57 7.27
CA ILE A 56 -2.57 15.36 7.96
C ILE A 56 -1.82 14.13 7.44
N PHE A 57 -1.60 14.02 6.13
CA PHE A 57 -0.88 12.89 5.56
C PHE A 57 0.59 12.84 6.02
N ILE A 58 1.29 13.98 6.04
CA ILE A 58 2.67 14.10 6.53
C ILE A 58 2.73 13.79 8.02
N TYR A 59 1.84 14.38 8.83
CA TYR A 59 1.75 14.13 10.26
C TYR A 59 1.52 12.65 10.55
N ARG A 60 0.55 12.01 9.86
CA ARG A 60 0.32 10.56 9.97
C ARG A 60 1.52 9.75 9.51
N LYS A 61 2.29 10.20 8.52
CA LYS A 61 3.51 9.52 8.08
C LYS A 61 4.62 9.59 9.13
N MET A 62 4.73 10.70 9.87
CA MET A 62 5.67 10.84 10.98
C MET A 62 5.23 10.04 12.21
N ASP A 63 3.95 10.14 12.57
CA ASP A 63 3.32 9.43 13.69
C ASP A 63 3.29 7.90 13.49
N ARG A 64 3.31 7.43 12.23
CA ARG A 64 3.48 6.00 11.90
C ARG A 64 4.71 5.38 12.54
N ARG A 65 5.77 6.12 12.90
CA ARG A 65 6.93 5.52 13.60
C ARG A 65 6.61 5.03 15.01
N LEU A 66 5.81 5.77 15.77
CA LEU A 66 5.34 5.37 17.11
C LEU A 66 4.18 4.36 17.03
N ASN A 67 3.38 4.47 15.97
CA ASN A 67 2.28 3.53 15.72
C ASN A 67 2.75 2.18 15.12
N ILE A 68 3.98 2.03 14.61
CA ILE A 68 4.48 0.73 14.10
C ILE A 68 4.61 -0.27 15.25
N GLU A 69 5.18 0.10 16.40
CA GLU A 69 5.26 -0.80 17.57
C GLU A 69 3.85 -1.20 18.06
N ILE A 70 2.95 -0.24 18.22
CA ILE A 70 1.56 -0.48 18.66
C ILE A 70 0.74 -1.29 17.63
N LYS A 71 1.05 -1.13 16.34
CA LYS A 71 0.37 -1.82 15.24
C LYS A 71 0.95 -3.19 14.98
N ILE A 72 2.24 -3.43 15.20
CA ILE A 72 2.85 -4.77 15.25
C ILE A 72 2.10 -5.54 16.33
N ASP A 73 2.05 -5.05 17.56
CA ASP A 73 1.35 -5.72 18.66
C ASP A 73 -0.14 -5.98 18.39
N ASN A 74 -0.87 -5.03 17.77
CA ASN A 74 -2.30 -5.18 17.49
C ASN A 74 -2.65 -5.95 16.21
N VAL A 75 -1.85 -5.83 15.14
CA VAL A 75 -1.99 -6.65 13.93
C VAL A 75 -1.69 -8.11 14.28
N ILE A 76 -0.73 -8.32 15.17
CA ILE A 76 -0.29 -9.63 15.62
C ILE A 76 -1.22 -10.23 16.69
N LYS A 77 -1.73 -9.45 17.65
CA LYS A 77 -2.73 -9.94 18.63
C LYS A 77 -4.07 -10.32 18.00
N ASN A 78 -4.43 -9.73 16.86
CA ASN A 78 -5.73 -9.93 16.23
C ASN A 78 -5.71 -10.79 14.95
N SER A 79 -4.57 -11.39 14.57
CA SER A 79 -4.50 -12.22 13.36
C SER A 79 -3.63 -13.45 13.62
N ASN A 80 -3.96 -14.68 13.21
CA ASN A 80 -3.99 -15.15 11.82
C ASN A 80 -3.15 -14.30 10.84
N LEU A 81 -1.99 -13.77 11.26
CA LEU A 81 -0.88 -13.12 10.53
C LEU A 81 -1.20 -12.18 9.33
N GLY A 82 -2.45 -11.78 9.15
CA GLY A 82 -2.96 -11.13 7.94
C GLY A 82 -2.88 -11.99 6.67
N LEU A 83 -2.46 -13.25 6.76
CA LEU A 83 -2.29 -14.19 5.66
C LEU A 83 -3.39 -15.23 5.69
N SER A 84 -3.94 -15.59 4.52
CA SER A 84 -4.90 -16.70 4.46
C SER A 84 -4.20 -18.03 4.76
N HIS A 85 -4.95 -18.98 5.30
CA HIS A 85 -4.44 -20.34 5.57
C HIS A 85 -3.84 -20.99 4.33
N GLU A 86 -4.46 -20.76 3.16
CA GLU A 86 -3.97 -21.24 1.87
C GLU A 86 -2.59 -20.69 1.49
N LEU A 87 -2.31 -19.41 1.77
CA LEU A 87 -0.99 -18.83 1.50
C LEU A 87 0.06 -19.38 2.47
N LEU A 88 -0.31 -19.61 3.74
CA LEU A 88 0.57 -20.22 4.72
C LEU A 88 0.95 -21.65 4.34
N GLN A 89 -0.03 -22.46 3.92
CA GLN A 89 0.22 -23.81 3.40
C GLN A 89 1.13 -23.79 2.16
N LEU A 90 0.88 -22.88 1.22
CA LEU A 90 1.73 -22.72 0.04
C LEU A 90 3.18 -22.38 0.43
N ILE A 91 3.38 -21.49 1.41
CA ILE A 91 4.72 -21.12 1.89
C ILE A 91 5.42 -22.35 2.50
N GLU A 92 4.74 -23.13 3.33
CA GLU A 92 5.29 -24.36 3.92
C GLU A 92 5.70 -25.36 2.84
N GLU A 93 4.79 -25.71 1.92
CA GLU A 93 5.03 -26.63 0.82
C GLU A 93 6.20 -26.18 -0.05
N LYS A 94 6.20 -24.91 -0.47
CA LYS A 94 7.23 -24.39 -1.38
C LYS A 94 8.56 -24.18 -0.70
N SER A 95 8.57 -23.82 0.58
CA SER A 95 9.81 -23.72 1.35
C SER A 95 10.45 -25.09 1.53
N LYS A 96 9.64 -26.14 1.73
CA LYS A 96 10.12 -27.52 1.74
C LYS A 96 10.67 -27.94 0.38
N ASP A 97 9.95 -27.68 -0.71
CA ASP A 97 10.36 -28.03 -2.07
C ASP A 97 11.70 -27.38 -2.48
N GLN A 98 11.89 -26.10 -2.13
CA GLN A 98 13.06 -25.31 -2.52
C GLN A 98 14.14 -25.22 -1.43
N ASN A 99 14.00 -26.00 -0.35
CA ASN A 99 14.87 -25.95 0.82
C ASN A 99 15.08 -24.51 1.36
N ALA A 100 14.02 -23.71 1.35
CA ALA A 100 14.02 -22.34 1.86
C ALA A 100 13.71 -22.30 3.37
N ASN A 101 14.14 -21.24 4.04
CA ASN A 101 13.79 -20.99 5.43
C ASN A 101 12.35 -20.46 5.50
N GLU A 102 11.44 -21.33 5.93
CA GLU A 102 10.00 -21.03 6.01
C GLU A 102 9.69 -19.81 6.90
N ILE A 103 10.35 -19.70 8.05
CA ILE A 103 10.15 -18.58 9.00
C ILE A 103 10.55 -17.26 8.34
N LEU A 104 11.68 -17.24 7.63
CA LEU A 104 12.13 -16.07 6.88
C LEU A 104 11.12 -15.68 5.80
N VAL A 105 10.62 -16.64 5.03
CA VAL A 105 9.64 -16.38 3.96
C VAL A 105 8.33 -15.86 4.54
N LYS A 106 7.82 -16.45 5.63
CA LYS A 106 6.63 -15.95 6.36
C LYS A 106 6.84 -14.52 6.83
N ALA A 107 7.99 -14.22 7.45
CA ALA A 107 8.30 -12.89 7.96
C ALA A 107 8.28 -11.83 6.86
N ILE A 108 8.88 -12.13 5.70
CA ILE A 108 8.88 -11.25 4.52
C ILE A 108 7.45 -11.05 4.00
N CYS A 109 6.68 -12.13 3.88
CA CYS A 109 5.29 -12.05 3.41
C CYS A 109 4.42 -11.18 4.33
N ILE A 110 4.60 -11.29 5.65
CA ILE A 110 3.92 -10.46 6.65
C ILE A 110 4.36 -8.99 6.51
N ALA A 111 5.66 -8.73 6.39
CA ALA A 111 6.19 -7.38 6.22
C ALA A 111 5.58 -6.67 5.01
N GLU A 112 5.57 -7.34 3.86
CA GLU A 112 4.96 -6.80 2.63
C GLU A 112 3.45 -6.57 2.79
N ASN A 113 2.75 -7.49 3.46
CA ASN A 113 1.32 -7.35 3.68
C ASN A 113 0.97 -6.16 4.59
N ILE A 114 1.85 -5.85 5.57
CA ILE A 114 1.72 -4.67 6.44
C ILE A 114 1.99 -3.38 5.67
N GLU A 115 3.06 -3.35 4.85
CA GLU A 115 3.43 -2.17 4.07
C GLU A 115 2.42 -1.88 2.95
N ARG A 116 1.83 -2.91 2.33
CA ARG A 116 0.89 -2.79 1.20
C ARG A 116 -0.38 -3.61 1.43
N PRO A 117 -1.44 -3.02 2.02
CA PRO A 117 -2.70 -3.71 2.30
C PRO A 117 -3.36 -4.34 1.06
N ALA A 118 -4.09 -5.44 1.25
CA ALA A 118 -4.69 -6.22 0.16
C ALA A 118 -5.61 -5.41 -0.79
N TRP A 119 -6.33 -4.41 -0.29
CA TRP A 119 -7.19 -3.56 -1.15
C TRP A 119 -6.37 -2.72 -2.14
N PHE A 120 -5.17 -2.31 -1.75
CA PHE A 120 -4.25 -1.56 -2.61
C PHE A 120 -3.68 -2.48 -3.70
N ARG A 121 -3.30 -3.71 -3.35
CA ARG A 121 -2.85 -4.73 -4.32
C ARG A 121 -3.93 -5.06 -5.36
N LYS A 122 -5.19 -5.15 -4.93
CA LYS A 122 -6.32 -5.34 -5.86
C LYS A 122 -6.43 -4.16 -6.83
N PHE A 123 -6.28 -2.92 -6.35
CA PHE A 123 -6.31 -1.75 -7.21
C PHE A 123 -5.14 -1.73 -8.22
N GLU A 124 -3.92 -2.07 -7.78
CA GLU A 124 -2.77 -2.25 -8.68
C GLU A 124 -3.04 -3.31 -9.75
N TYR A 125 -3.64 -4.44 -9.37
CA TYR A 125 -4.01 -5.48 -10.34
C TYR A 125 -5.01 -4.95 -11.38
N PHE A 126 -6.03 -4.19 -10.97
CA PHE A 126 -6.97 -3.60 -11.92
C PHE A 126 -6.33 -2.55 -12.83
N SER A 127 -5.43 -1.70 -12.31
CA SER A 127 -4.72 -0.70 -13.13
C SER A 127 -3.66 -1.34 -14.05
N SER A 128 -3.12 -2.50 -13.66
CA SER A 128 -2.14 -3.25 -14.45
C SER A 128 -2.69 -3.84 -15.74
N LEU A 129 -4.01 -3.84 -15.95
CA LEU A 129 -4.60 -4.11 -17.26
C LEU A 129 -4.13 -3.10 -18.33
N ILE A 130 -3.59 -1.95 -17.91
CA ILE A 130 -3.03 -0.90 -18.77
C ILE A 130 -1.49 -0.91 -18.73
N ALA A 131 -0.88 -1.24 -17.59
CA ALA A 131 0.58 -1.25 -17.40
C ALA A 131 1.14 -2.68 -17.32
N LYS A 132 1.98 -3.06 -18.30
CA LYS A 132 2.51 -4.43 -18.43
C LYS A 132 3.61 -4.79 -17.42
N HIS A 133 4.47 -3.85 -17.03
CA HIS A 133 5.63 -4.14 -16.16
C HIS A 133 5.43 -3.50 -14.78
N GLY A 134 5.73 -4.27 -13.72
CA GLY A 134 5.58 -3.81 -12.35
C GLY A 134 5.94 -4.86 -11.31
N SER A 135 5.80 -4.49 -10.03
CA SER A 135 5.83 -5.40 -8.90
C SER A 135 4.41 -5.83 -8.58
N TYR A 136 4.18 -7.14 -8.47
CA TYR A 136 2.83 -7.67 -8.25
C TYR A 136 2.80 -8.74 -7.15
N GLY A 137 1.58 -8.97 -6.66
CA GLY A 137 1.28 -9.93 -5.60
C GLY A 137 1.78 -9.51 -4.23
N ILE A 138 1.59 -10.39 -3.26
CA ILE A 138 1.94 -10.15 -1.86
C ILE A 138 3.45 -10.04 -1.64
N MET A 139 4.28 -10.72 -2.44
CA MET A 139 5.75 -10.62 -2.37
C MET A 139 6.32 -9.62 -3.38
N GLN A 140 5.50 -8.69 -3.89
CA GLN A 140 5.91 -7.55 -4.72
C GLN A 140 6.94 -7.86 -5.80
N THR A 141 6.76 -9.00 -6.45
CA THR A 141 7.78 -9.57 -7.32
C THR A 141 7.72 -8.90 -8.69
N GLN A 142 8.88 -8.42 -9.14
CA GLN A 142 9.01 -7.76 -10.44
C GLN A 142 8.80 -8.76 -11.58
N THR A 143 7.80 -8.49 -12.42
CA THR A 143 7.45 -9.32 -13.58
C THR A 143 6.90 -8.46 -14.73
N ASP A 144 6.96 -9.01 -15.94
CA ASP A 144 6.51 -8.34 -17.18
C ASP A 144 4.99 -8.49 -17.42
N LYS A 145 4.30 -9.17 -16.52
CA LYS A 145 2.85 -9.41 -16.55
C LYS A 145 2.30 -9.43 -15.13
N PRO A 146 1.05 -8.99 -14.92
CA PRO A 146 0.40 -9.11 -13.62
C PRO A 146 0.33 -10.56 -13.15
N ILE A 147 0.70 -10.80 -11.89
CA ILE A 147 0.65 -12.11 -11.24
C ILE A 147 -0.14 -12.02 -9.92
N ASP A 148 -0.66 -13.14 -9.46
CA ASP A 148 -1.38 -13.24 -8.19
C ASP A 148 -0.44 -13.45 -6.99
N ASP A 149 -1.01 -13.43 -5.79
CA ASP A 149 -0.25 -13.59 -4.54
C ASP A 149 0.51 -14.93 -4.50
N LYS A 150 -0.10 -16.02 -4.98
CA LYS A 150 0.52 -17.35 -5.00
C LYS A 150 1.72 -17.44 -5.92
N ALA A 151 1.58 -16.94 -7.16
CA ALA A 151 2.66 -16.87 -8.11
C ALA A 151 3.81 -15.98 -7.60
N SER A 152 3.49 -14.86 -6.95
CA SER A 152 4.52 -13.98 -6.36
C SER A 152 5.33 -14.69 -5.27
N ILE A 153 4.68 -15.50 -4.42
CA ILE A 153 5.36 -16.32 -3.41
C ILE A 153 6.30 -17.33 -4.05
N ASN A 154 5.82 -18.08 -5.05
CA ASN A 154 6.63 -19.09 -5.75
C ASN A 154 7.88 -18.47 -6.35
N ILE A 155 7.74 -17.37 -7.08
CA ILE A 155 8.85 -16.69 -7.74
C ILE A 155 9.82 -16.10 -6.70
N ALA A 156 9.30 -15.50 -5.63
CA ALA A 156 10.14 -14.93 -4.58
C ALA A 156 10.98 -16.00 -3.87
N ILE A 157 10.38 -17.13 -3.50
CA ILE A 157 11.08 -18.27 -2.89
C ILE A 157 12.17 -18.78 -3.84
N GLU A 158 11.83 -19.05 -5.10
CA GLU A 158 12.76 -19.60 -6.07
C GLU A 158 13.94 -18.65 -6.36
N LYS A 159 13.67 -17.34 -6.50
CA LYS A 159 14.67 -16.35 -6.94
C LYS A 159 15.56 -15.84 -5.81
N TYR A 160 15.03 -15.73 -4.59
CA TYR A 160 15.71 -15.06 -3.48
C TYR A 160 16.00 -15.96 -2.28
N PHE A 161 15.13 -16.94 -1.98
CA PHE A 161 15.19 -17.67 -0.70
C PHE A 161 15.50 -19.16 -0.85
N LYS A 162 15.73 -19.65 -2.06
CA LYS A 162 16.14 -21.03 -2.32
C LYS A 162 17.40 -21.38 -1.53
N ASN A 163 17.42 -22.57 -0.94
CA ASN A 163 18.52 -23.10 -0.12
C ASN A 163 18.85 -22.29 1.16
N THR A 164 17.94 -21.46 1.65
CA THR A 164 18.17 -20.68 2.88
C THR A 164 17.85 -21.42 4.17
N LYS A 165 17.32 -22.65 4.13
CA LYS A 165 16.83 -23.37 5.33
C LYS A 165 17.88 -23.50 6.44
N TYR A 166 19.14 -23.72 6.08
CA TYR A 166 20.27 -23.87 7.01
C TYR A 166 21.33 -22.79 6.80
N ALA A 167 20.94 -21.68 6.18
CA ALA A 167 21.83 -20.56 5.91
C ALA A 167 22.32 -19.92 7.22
N SER A 168 23.56 -19.45 7.21
CA SER A 168 24.11 -18.65 8.30
C SER A 168 23.34 -17.33 8.43
N LYS A 169 23.55 -16.62 9.56
CA LYS A 169 22.93 -15.31 9.78
C LYS A 169 23.32 -14.31 8.67
N GLU A 170 24.58 -14.35 8.25
CA GLU A 170 25.13 -13.50 7.19
C GLU A 170 24.51 -13.83 5.84
N GLU A 171 24.31 -15.11 5.53
CA GLU A 171 23.65 -15.56 4.29
C GLU A 171 22.16 -15.14 4.27
N ILE A 172 21.47 -15.22 5.41
CA ILE A 172 20.09 -14.72 5.54
C ILE A 172 20.05 -13.20 5.32
N GLU A 173 20.97 -12.44 5.89
CA GLU A 173 21.05 -10.99 5.67
C GLU A 173 21.28 -10.67 4.18
N ILE A 174 22.18 -11.38 3.52
CA ILE A 174 22.42 -11.23 2.07
C ILE A 174 21.14 -11.52 1.28
N ALA A 175 20.39 -12.59 1.63
CA ALA A 175 19.14 -12.93 0.95
C ALA A 175 18.07 -11.84 1.13
N ILE A 176 17.90 -11.30 2.34
CA ILE A 176 16.97 -10.19 2.62
C ILE A 176 17.37 -8.95 1.83
N ARG A 177 18.66 -8.58 1.84
CA ARG A 177 19.17 -7.38 1.15
C ARG A 177 19.08 -7.51 -0.37
N LYS A 178 19.27 -8.71 -0.90
CA LYS A 178 19.07 -9.02 -2.33
C LYS A 178 17.61 -8.84 -2.74
N TYR A 179 16.67 -9.17 -1.86
CA TYR A 179 15.25 -8.96 -2.07
C TYR A 179 14.86 -7.48 -1.93
N ASN A 180 15.34 -6.81 -0.87
CA ASN A 180 15.13 -5.39 -0.62
C ASN A 180 16.36 -4.76 0.07
N ASN A 181 17.01 -3.82 -0.60
CA ASN A 181 18.28 -3.23 -0.16
C ASN A 181 18.13 -2.17 0.97
N SER A 182 16.95 -2.01 1.56
CA SER A 182 16.70 -1.03 2.61
C SER A 182 17.14 -1.56 3.99
N ASP A 183 18.01 -0.83 4.68
CA ASP A 183 18.39 -1.13 6.08
C ASP A 183 17.19 -1.13 7.03
N HIS A 184 16.23 -0.24 6.78
CA HIS A 184 14.99 -0.19 7.55
C HIS A 184 14.18 -1.48 7.36
N TYR A 185 14.09 -1.97 6.13
CA TYR A 185 13.39 -3.21 5.82
C TYR A 185 14.06 -4.40 6.50
N PHE A 186 15.39 -4.49 6.44
CA PHE A 186 16.12 -5.55 7.13
C PHE A 186 15.84 -5.60 8.63
N ARG A 187 15.88 -4.45 9.33
CA ARG A 187 15.55 -4.38 10.76
C ARG A 187 14.11 -4.80 11.03
N PHE A 188 13.18 -4.35 10.19
CA PHE A 188 11.78 -4.72 10.31
C PHE A 188 11.54 -6.24 10.16
N ILE A 189 12.25 -6.90 9.23
CA ILE A 189 12.22 -8.37 9.11
C ILE A 189 12.75 -9.05 10.37
N GLN A 190 13.85 -8.55 10.96
CA GLN A 190 14.40 -9.12 12.20
C GLN A 190 13.41 -9.05 13.37
N GLU A 191 12.68 -7.95 13.49
CA GLU A 191 11.62 -7.77 14.50
C GLU A 191 10.51 -8.81 14.30
N ILE A 192 10.05 -9.00 13.07
CA ILE A 192 9.01 -9.99 12.74
C ILE A 192 9.49 -11.43 13.01
N ILE A 193 10.73 -11.79 12.63
CA ILE A 193 11.29 -13.13 12.88
C ILE A 193 11.35 -13.42 14.38
N THR A 194 11.85 -12.46 15.17
CA THR A 194 11.95 -12.59 16.63
C THR A 194 10.58 -12.84 17.25
N PHE A 195 9.52 -12.30 16.65
CA PHE A 195 8.15 -12.52 17.08
C PHE A 195 7.57 -13.89 16.66
N ILE A 196 7.81 -14.35 15.43
CA ILE A 196 7.27 -15.61 14.91
C ILE A 196 7.87 -16.82 15.63
N LEU A 197 9.17 -16.79 15.92
CA LEU A 197 9.93 -17.90 16.51
C LEU A 197 9.29 -18.45 17.81
N PRO A 198 8.94 -17.64 18.82
CA PRO A 198 8.23 -18.11 20.01
C PRO A 198 6.90 -18.80 19.71
N GLN A 199 6.12 -18.31 18.75
CA GLN A 199 4.78 -18.85 18.48
C GLN A 199 4.84 -20.24 17.85
N GLU A 200 5.78 -20.48 16.93
CA GLU A 200 5.95 -21.82 16.34
C GLU A 200 6.48 -22.83 17.39
N LEU A 201 7.38 -22.40 18.28
CA LEU A 201 7.85 -23.24 19.39
C LEU A 201 6.73 -23.60 20.37
N HIS A 202 5.79 -22.69 20.64
CA HIS A 202 4.62 -22.97 21.48
C HIS A 202 3.56 -23.82 20.75
N GLY A 203 3.37 -23.63 19.44
CA GLY A 203 2.47 -24.45 18.62
C GLY A 203 2.90 -25.91 18.51
N TYR A 204 4.21 -26.19 18.52
CA TYR A 204 4.75 -27.55 18.55
C TYR A 204 4.50 -28.30 19.87
N ASN A 205 4.32 -27.58 20.99
CA ASN A 205 4.02 -28.21 22.27
C ASN A 205 2.53 -28.56 22.41
N TYR A 206 1.63 -27.89 21.68
CA TYR A 206 0.19 -28.18 21.74
C TYR A 206 -0.23 -29.42 20.95
N LEU A 207 0.55 -29.82 19.93
CA LEU A 207 0.30 -31.02 19.11
C LEU A 207 1.01 -32.29 19.64
N ARG A 208 1.62 -32.22 20.83
CA ARG A 208 2.28 -33.36 21.48
C ARG A 208 1.53 -33.90 22.71
N GLU A 209 0.45 -33.23 23.12
CA GLU A 209 -0.38 -33.60 24.27
C GLU A 209 -1.87 -33.83 23.93
N SER A 210 -2.20 -34.05 22.64
CA SER A 210 -3.52 -34.52 22.16
C SER A 210 -3.37 -35.80 21.38
#